data_AF-A0A3B8U965-F1
#
_entry.id   AF-A0A3B8U965-F1
#
_cell.length_a   1.000
_cell.length_b   1.000
_cell.length_c   1.000
_cell.angle_alpha   90.00
_cell.angle_beta   90.00
_cell.angle_gamma   90.00
#
_symmetry.space_group_name_H-M   'P 1'
#
loop_
_entity.id
_entity.type
_entity.pdbx_description
1 polymer ?
#
loop_
_entity_poly.entity_id
_entity_poly.type
_entity_poly.pdbx_seq_one_letter_code
_entity_poly.pdbx_strand_id
1 'polypeptide(L)'
;MVKAVVGANWGDEGKGKITDTLADSADVVIRFQGGANAGHTIVNEYGKFALHTLPSGVFHQNVMNIIGNGVALNIPVLFNELKSITEKGVPAPQLMISDRCQIVMPYHILFDQLEEERLAGKSFGSTKSGIAPFYSDKYAKVGFQVNELFQDEAVLAEKIADVCVKKDVLLVNLYHKEPIDQKALFRTLLTYRDMVAPYVGNVSEYLDKAVKENKTILLEGQLGTMKDPDHGIYPMVTSSSTLAAYGAIGAGIPPYAIEKIVVVNKAYSSAVGAGEFTSEIFGEEAEELRRRGGDGGEYGATTGRPRRV
;
A
#
# COMPACT_ATOMS: atom_id res chain seq x y z
N MET A 1 14.13 14.40 13.19
CA MET A 1 14.95 13.46 12.40
C MET A 1 14.04 12.57 11.56
N VAL A 2 14.15 12.56 10.23
CA VAL A 2 13.38 11.66 9.36
C VAL A 2 14.23 10.47 8.93
N LYS A 3 13.69 9.25 9.09
CA LYS A 3 14.34 8.00 8.66
C LYS A 3 13.43 7.25 7.69
N ALA A 4 13.98 6.74 6.60
CA ALA A 4 13.26 5.85 5.68
C ALA A 4 13.65 4.38 5.92
N VAL A 5 12.67 3.48 5.97
CA VAL A 5 12.88 2.03 6.03
C VAL A 5 12.40 1.43 4.71
N VAL A 6 13.32 0.90 3.91
CA VAL A 6 13.05 0.38 2.55
C VAL A 6 13.68 -0.99 2.33
N GLY A 7 13.19 -1.73 1.33
CA GLY A 7 13.61 -3.10 1.04
C GLY A 7 14.66 -3.13 -0.08
N ALA A 8 15.69 -3.96 0.09
CA ALA A 8 16.74 -4.12 -0.92
C ALA A 8 16.27 -4.88 -2.17
N ASN A 9 15.37 -5.86 -2.02
CA ASN A 9 15.11 -6.89 -3.02
C ASN A 9 13.65 -6.83 -3.52
N TRP A 10 12.92 -7.95 -3.50
CA TRP A 10 11.54 -8.05 -4.03
C TRP A 10 10.43 -7.74 -3.02
N GLY A 11 10.78 -7.42 -1.76
CA GLY A 11 9.84 -6.79 -0.84
C GLY A 11 9.42 -7.57 0.40
N ASP A 12 9.97 -8.75 0.65
CA ASP A 12 9.64 -9.60 1.79
C ASP A 12 10.81 -9.73 2.79
N GLU A 13 11.65 -8.70 2.89
CA GLU A 13 12.89 -8.69 3.67
C GLU A 13 12.70 -8.53 5.19
N GLY A 14 11.46 -8.42 5.67
CA GLY A 14 11.15 -8.21 7.08
C GLY A 14 11.12 -6.74 7.53
N LYS A 15 10.90 -5.80 6.60
CA LYS A 15 10.80 -4.36 6.89
C LYS A 15 9.85 -4.04 8.05
N GLY A 16 8.67 -4.64 8.08
CA GLY A 16 7.67 -4.39 9.12
C GLY A 16 8.19 -4.62 10.54
N LYS A 17 9.03 -5.65 10.75
CA LYS A 17 9.68 -5.93 12.04
C LYS A 17 10.69 -4.85 12.42
N ILE A 18 11.47 -4.37 11.45
CA ILE A 18 12.41 -3.27 11.65
C ILE A 18 11.67 -1.96 11.92
N THR A 19 10.60 -1.68 11.18
CA THR A 19 9.76 -0.50 11.41
C THR A 19 9.12 -0.54 12.79
N ASP A 20 8.52 -1.66 13.20
CA ASP A 20 7.93 -1.83 14.52
C ASP A 20 8.96 -1.62 15.64
N THR A 21 10.16 -2.20 15.51
CA THR A 21 11.26 -1.99 16.47
C THR A 21 11.69 -0.52 16.55
N LEU A 22 11.75 0.18 15.40
CA LEU A 22 12.12 1.60 15.38
C LEU A 22 10.98 2.51 15.85
N ALA A 23 9.73 2.07 15.72
CA ALA A 23 8.53 2.82 16.04
C ALA A 23 8.40 3.12 17.53
N ASP A 24 8.96 2.28 18.41
CA ASP A 24 9.01 2.50 19.86
C ASP A 24 9.62 3.87 20.24
N SER A 25 10.54 4.37 19.41
CA SER A 25 11.21 5.68 19.59
C SER A 25 10.75 6.75 18.61
N ALA A 26 9.70 6.49 17.82
CA ALA A 26 9.19 7.40 16.81
C ALA A 26 8.01 8.22 17.33
N ASP A 27 7.84 9.43 16.81
CA ASP A 27 6.63 10.22 17.02
C ASP A 27 5.59 9.95 15.92
N VAL A 28 6.07 9.62 14.72
CA VAL A 28 5.24 9.43 13.52
C VAL A 28 5.74 8.24 12.72
N VAL A 29 4.83 7.38 12.28
CA VAL A 29 5.09 6.36 11.25
C VAL A 29 4.15 6.62 10.08
N ILE A 30 4.71 6.84 8.89
CA ILE A 30 3.95 7.15 7.69
C ILE A 30 4.21 6.13 6.57
N ARG A 31 3.12 5.61 6.01
CA ARG A 31 3.13 4.87 4.75
C ARG A 31 3.07 5.86 3.61
N PHE A 32 4.06 5.81 2.71
CA PHE A 32 4.22 6.82 1.67
C PHE A 32 3.94 6.31 0.25
N GLN A 33 3.75 5.01 0.04
CA GLN A 33 3.49 4.42 -1.28
C GLN A 33 2.84 3.04 -1.17
N GLY A 34 2.52 2.44 -2.32
CA GLY A 34 1.93 1.12 -2.45
C GLY A 34 0.45 1.15 -2.10
N GLY A 35 -0.15 0.03 -1.73
CA GLY A 35 -1.53 -0.06 -1.25
C GLY A 35 -1.73 -1.33 -0.42
N ALA A 36 -2.85 -2.01 -0.58
CA ALA A 36 -3.14 -3.29 0.08
C ALA A 36 -2.42 -4.52 -0.58
N ASN A 37 -1.51 -4.28 -1.53
CA ASN A 37 -0.84 -5.32 -2.32
C ASN A 37 0.40 -5.91 -1.66
N ALA A 38 0.91 -5.29 -0.61
CA ALA A 38 1.89 -5.91 0.25
C ALA A 38 1.32 -6.02 1.65
N GLY A 39 1.85 -6.97 2.40
CA GLY A 39 1.53 -7.12 3.80
C GLY A 39 2.74 -7.62 4.55
N HIS A 40 2.76 -7.33 5.84
CA HIS A 40 3.77 -7.83 6.74
C HIS A 40 3.10 -8.38 7.99
N THR A 41 3.74 -9.38 8.59
CA THR A 41 3.26 -9.95 9.84
C THR A 41 3.99 -9.27 10.99
N ILE A 42 3.24 -8.81 11.99
CA ILE A 42 3.77 -8.37 13.28
C ILE A 42 3.34 -9.39 14.33
N VAL A 43 4.28 -9.76 15.20
CA VAL A 43 4.06 -10.62 16.35
C VAL A 43 4.47 -9.83 17.58
N ASN A 44 3.52 -9.54 18.46
CA ASN A 44 3.73 -8.80 19.70
C ASN A 44 2.85 -9.39 20.83
N GLU A 45 2.76 -8.69 21.96
CA GLU A 45 1.98 -9.11 23.14
C GLU A 45 0.48 -9.27 22.86
N TYR A 46 -0.06 -8.63 21.81
CA TYR A 46 -1.46 -8.78 21.39
C TYR A 46 -1.67 -9.98 20.44
N GLY A 47 -0.58 -10.63 20.01
CA GLY A 47 -0.59 -11.81 19.16
C GLY A 47 -0.03 -11.55 17.76
N LYS A 48 -0.53 -12.31 16.77
CA LYS A 48 -0.08 -12.28 15.37
C LYS A 48 -1.07 -11.50 14.50
N PHE A 49 -0.56 -10.51 13.78
CA PHE A 49 -1.35 -9.63 12.91
C PHE A 49 -0.73 -9.52 11.52
N ALA A 50 -1.56 -9.63 10.49
CA ALA A 50 -1.16 -9.30 9.12
C ALA A 50 -1.67 -7.90 8.81
N LEU A 51 -0.76 -6.95 8.65
CA LEU A 51 -1.09 -5.58 8.24
C LEU A 51 -0.80 -5.42 6.76
N HIS A 52 -1.70 -4.79 6.02
CA HIS A 52 -1.45 -4.41 4.62
C HIS A 52 -1.36 -2.91 4.51
N THR A 53 -2.39 -2.17 4.88
CA THR A 53 -2.44 -0.70 4.71
C THR A 53 -1.99 0.06 5.95
N LEU A 54 -2.33 -0.45 7.14
CA LEU A 54 -1.93 0.19 8.39
C LEU A 54 -0.40 0.22 8.52
N PRO A 55 0.18 1.36 8.98
CA PRO A 55 1.60 1.40 9.30
C PRO A 55 1.94 0.46 10.48
N SER A 56 3.19 -0.01 10.58
CA SER A 56 3.62 -0.90 11.67
C SER A 56 3.54 -0.26 13.05
N GLY A 57 3.53 1.07 13.13
CA GLY A 57 3.44 1.83 14.39
C GLY A 57 2.10 1.76 15.11
N VAL A 58 1.09 1.08 14.55
CA VAL A 58 -0.27 1.02 15.11
C VAL A 58 -0.38 0.32 16.47
N PHE A 59 0.65 -0.43 16.86
CA PHE A 59 0.69 -1.06 18.18
C PHE A 59 1.21 -0.11 19.28
N HIS A 60 1.74 1.06 18.90
CA HIS A 60 2.34 2.03 19.81
C HIS A 60 1.41 3.23 20.01
N GLN A 61 0.86 3.40 21.22
CA GLN A 61 -0.17 4.41 21.51
C GLN A 61 0.30 5.87 21.39
N ASN A 62 1.61 6.09 21.51
CA ASN A 62 2.22 7.42 21.42
C ASN A 62 2.59 7.81 19.98
N VAL A 63 2.40 6.90 19.02
CA VAL A 63 2.81 7.09 17.63
C VAL A 63 1.62 7.55 16.79
N MET A 64 1.79 8.67 16.07
CA MET A 64 0.85 9.05 15.01
C MET A 64 1.09 8.19 13.77
N ASN A 65 0.10 7.39 13.40
CA ASN A 65 0.15 6.57 12.19
C ASN A 65 -0.48 7.32 11.02
N ILE A 66 0.23 7.45 9.90
CA ILE A 66 -0.22 8.26 8.77
C ILE A 66 -0.30 7.44 7.48
N ILE A 67 -1.40 7.60 6.75
CA ILE A 67 -1.53 7.20 5.35
C ILE A 67 -1.25 8.42 4.46
N GLY A 68 -0.08 8.45 3.83
CA GLY A 68 0.38 9.55 2.98
C GLY A 68 -0.32 9.63 1.62
N ASN A 69 -0.18 10.76 0.95
CA ASN A 69 -0.78 11.02 -0.37
C ASN A 69 -0.23 10.10 -1.48
N GLY A 70 0.92 9.48 -1.25
CA GLY A 70 1.52 8.55 -2.20
C GLY A 70 0.87 7.17 -2.21
N VAL A 71 0.05 6.80 -1.21
CA VAL A 71 -0.60 5.49 -1.06
C VAL A 71 -1.84 5.35 -1.96
N ALA A 72 -2.09 4.14 -2.41
CA ALA A 72 -3.32 3.65 -3.02
C ALA A 72 -4.28 3.19 -1.92
N LEU A 73 -5.12 4.12 -1.44
CA LEU A 73 -5.97 3.90 -0.27
C LEU A 73 -7.19 3.04 -0.61
N ASN A 74 -7.18 1.79 -0.18
CA ASN A 74 -8.37 0.96 -0.14
C ASN A 74 -9.07 1.13 1.22
N ILE A 75 -10.12 1.96 1.25
CA ILE A 75 -10.84 2.36 2.47
C ILE A 75 -11.40 1.14 3.21
N PRO A 76 -12.18 0.23 2.58
CA PRO A 76 -12.67 -0.97 3.24
C PRO A 76 -11.55 -1.82 3.88
N VAL A 77 -10.43 -2.03 3.17
CA VAL A 77 -9.33 -2.83 3.68
C VAL A 77 -8.69 -2.18 4.91
N LEU A 78 -8.42 -0.88 4.86
CA LEU A 78 -7.86 -0.13 6.01
C LEU A 78 -8.74 -0.27 7.26
N PHE A 79 -10.05 -0.07 7.12
CA PHE A 79 -10.97 -0.12 8.26
C PHE A 79 -11.25 -1.53 8.76
N ASN A 80 -11.22 -2.53 7.88
CA ASN A 80 -11.26 -3.93 8.29
C ASN A 80 -9.98 -4.32 9.07
N GLU A 81 -8.81 -3.84 8.67
CA GLU A 81 -7.56 -4.02 9.43
C GLU A 81 -7.65 -3.34 10.80
N LEU A 82 -8.10 -2.09 10.85
CA LEU A 82 -8.25 -1.33 12.11
C LEU A 82 -9.21 -2.04 13.08
N LYS A 83 -10.34 -2.53 12.56
CA LYS A 83 -11.28 -3.34 13.33
C LYS A 83 -10.64 -4.65 13.81
N SER A 84 -9.91 -5.34 12.94
CA SER A 84 -9.27 -6.62 13.28
C SER A 84 -8.24 -6.49 14.41
N ILE A 85 -7.47 -5.40 14.46
CA ILE A 85 -6.51 -5.19 15.55
C ILE A 85 -7.21 -4.83 16.86
N THR A 86 -8.24 -3.97 16.80
CA THR A 86 -8.97 -3.51 17.99
C THR A 86 -9.83 -4.60 18.63
N GLU A 87 -10.43 -5.49 17.84
CA GLU A 87 -11.16 -6.67 18.34
C GLU A 87 -10.25 -7.65 19.10
N LYS A 88 -8.94 -7.62 18.87
CA LYS A 88 -7.93 -8.41 19.57
C LYS A 88 -7.31 -7.68 20.78
N GLY A 89 -7.87 -6.54 21.16
CA GLY A 89 -7.46 -5.81 22.37
C GLY A 89 -6.36 -4.78 22.16
N VAL A 90 -5.93 -4.51 20.92
CA VAL A 90 -5.06 -3.36 20.63
C VAL A 90 -5.86 -2.08 20.86
N PRO A 91 -5.39 -1.14 21.72
CA PRO A 91 -6.12 0.10 21.94
C PRO A 91 -6.17 0.93 20.64
N ALA A 92 -7.24 1.70 20.45
CA ALA A 92 -7.48 2.42 19.20
C ALA A 92 -6.28 3.31 18.83
N PRO A 93 -5.58 3.04 17.71
CA PRO A 93 -4.37 3.76 17.35
C PRO A 93 -4.70 5.19 16.90
N GLN A 94 -3.73 6.10 17.09
CA GLN A 94 -3.78 7.41 16.47
C GLN A 94 -3.54 7.24 14.97
N LEU A 95 -4.53 7.62 14.15
CA LEU A 95 -4.49 7.47 12.70
C LEU A 95 -4.87 8.79 12.01
N MET A 96 -4.09 9.18 11.01
CA MET A 96 -4.40 10.28 10.09
C MET A 96 -4.31 9.80 8.64
N ILE A 97 -5.30 10.17 7.83
CA ILE A 97 -5.34 9.91 6.40
C ILE A 97 -5.17 11.24 5.68
N SER A 98 -4.22 11.32 4.75
CA SER A 98 -4.06 12.53 3.94
C SER A 98 -5.35 12.82 3.15
N ASP A 99 -5.83 14.05 3.28
CA ASP A 99 -6.89 14.62 2.45
C ASP A 99 -6.60 14.53 0.94
N ARG A 100 -5.32 14.48 0.53
CA ARG A 100 -4.85 14.30 -0.85
C ARG A 100 -4.57 12.86 -1.25
N CYS A 101 -4.73 11.90 -0.34
CA CYS A 101 -4.64 10.49 -0.68
C CYS A 101 -5.73 10.13 -1.68
N GLN A 102 -5.41 9.31 -2.68
CA GLN A 102 -6.39 8.88 -3.66
C GLN A 102 -6.92 7.48 -3.35
N ILE A 103 -8.17 7.25 -3.75
CA ILE A 103 -8.95 6.08 -3.36
C ILE A 103 -8.86 4.98 -4.42
N VAL A 104 -8.56 3.76 -3.98
CA VAL A 104 -8.73 2.55 -4.79
C VAL A 104 -10.22 2.24 -4.88
N MET A 105 -10.82 2.66 -6.00
CA MET A 105 -12.22 2.36 -6.34
C MET A 105 -12.46 0.88 -6.69
N PRO A 106 -13.70 0.37 -6.50
CA PRO A 106 -14.06 -1.01 -6.86
C PRO A 106 -13.75 -1.37 -8.32
N TYR A 107 -13.91 -0.42 -9.24
CA TYR A 107 -13.59 -0.65 -10.65
C TYR A 107 -12.08 -0.86 -10.88
N HIS A 108 -11.19 -0.30 -10.07
CA HIS A 108 -9.75 -0.58 -10.21
C HIS A 108 -9.44 -2.05 -9.94
N ILE A 109 -10.07 -2.62 -8.90
CA ILE A 109 -9.95 -4.04 -8.57
C ILE A 109 -10.47 -4.89 -9.73
N LEU A 110 -11.63 -4.51 -10.29
CA LEU A 110 -12.19 -5.19 -11.46
C LEU A 110 -11.24 -5.14 -12.67
N PHE A 111 -10.72 -3.97 -13.04
CA PHE A 111 -9.78 -3.84 -14.16
C PHE A 111 -8.50 -4.66 -13.97
N ASP A 112 -7.98 -4.72 -12.74
CA ASP A 112 -6.80 -5.53 -12.40
C ASP A 112 -7.06 -7.03 -12.60
N GLN A 113 -8.25 -7.50 -12.21
CA GLN A 113 -8.69 -8.88 -12.44
C GLN A 113 -8.87 -9.18 -13.93
N LEU A 114 -9.57 -8.31 -14.66
CA LEU A 114 -9.86 -8.48 -16.08
C LEU A 114 -8.59 -8.47 -16.94
N GLU A 115 -7.60 -7.64 -16.58
CA GLU A 115 -6.35 -7.58 -17.32
C GLU A 115 -5.52 -8.85 -17.12
N GLU A 116 -5.44 -9.39 -15.90
CA GLU A 116 -4.79 -10.69 -15.65
C GLU A 116 -5.51 -11.84 -16.38
N GLU A 117 -6.85 -11.82 -16.42
CA GLU A 117 -7.65 -12.80 -17.18
C GLU A 117 -7.36 -12.71 -18.69
N ARG A 118 -7.34 -11.49 -19.24
CA ARG A 118 -7.06 -11.23 -20.66
C ARG A 118 -5.65 -11.65 -21.07
N LEU A 119 -4.67 -11.46 -20.19
CA LEU A 119 -3.27 -11.83 -20.44
C LEU A 119 -3.02 -13.34 -20.30
N ALA A 120 -3.86 -14.06 -19.55
CA ALA A 120 -3.76 -15.49 -19.32
C ALA A 120 -2.32 -15.94 -18.94
N GLY A 121 -1.64 -16.71 -19.80
CA GLY A 121 -0.28 -17.19 -19.57
C GLY A 121 0.81 -16.10 -19.58
N LYS A 122 0.47 -14.86 -19.91
CA LYS A 122 1.37 -13.69 -19.91
C LYS A 122 1.06 -12.70 -18.78
N SER A 123 0.36 -13.16 -17.73
CA SER A 123 0.03 -12.36 -16.57
C SER A 123 1.28 -11.84 -15.85
N PHE A 124 1.14 -10.67 -15.22
CA PHE A 124 2.21 -10.06 -14.43
C PHE A 124 2.25 -10.61 -13.00
N GLY A 125 1.25 -11.40 -12.61
CA GLY A 125 1.13 -11.96 -11.26
C GLY A 125 0.64 -10.90 -10.28
N SER A 126 -0.34 -10.10 -10.69
CA SER A 126 -0.94 -9.06 -9.87
C SER A 126 -1.59 -9.66 -8.61
N THR A 127 -1.61 -8.89 -7.53
CA THR A 127 -2.36 -9.24 -6.31
C THR A 127 -3.86 -9.04 -6.47
N LYS A 128 -4.33 -8.56 -7.63
CA LYS A 128 -5.74 -8.28 -7.93
C LYS A 128 -6.34 -7.32 -6.91
N SER A 129 -5.53 -6.35 -6.47
CA SER A 129 -5.88 -5.35 -5.46
C SER A 129 -6.15 -3.97 -6.07
N GLY A 130 -6.10 -3.84 -7.39
CA GLY A 130 -6.40 -2.60 -8.11
C GLY A 130 -5.23 -1.64 -8.25
N ILE A 131 -4.00 -2.05 -7.94
CA ILE A 131 -2.84 -1.14 -7.83
C ILE A 131 -2.47 -0.51 -9.17
N ALA A 132 -2.28 -1.31 -10.22
CA ALA A 132 -1.87 -0.79 -11.52
C ALA A 132 -2.95 0.11 -12.15
N PRO A 133 -4.24 -0.28 -12.19
CA PRO A 133 -5.30 0.62 -12.64
C PRO A 133 -5.41 1.90 -11.81
N PHE A 134 -5.23 1.80 -10.49
CA PHE A 134 -5.24 2.97 -9.60
C PHE A 134 -4.13 3.96 -9.92
N TYR A 135 -2.87 3.51 -10.00
CA TYR A 135 -1.75 4.42 -10.26
C TYR A 135 -1.82 5.00 -11.68
N SER A 136 -2.34 4.22 -12.65
CA SER A 136 -2.67 4.74 -13.98
C SER A 136 -3.66 5.92 -13.89
N ASP A 137 -4.77 5.75 -13.16
CA ASP A 137 -5.77 6.80 -13.00
C ASP A 137 -5.27 8.00 -12.20
N LYS A 138 -4.39 7.78 -11.22
CA LYS A 138 -3.72 8.84 -10.47
C LYS A 138 -2.93 9.77 -11.40
N TYR A 139 -2.11 9.20 -12.28
CA TYR A 139 -1.30 9.98 -13.21
C TYR A 139 -2.10 10.49 -14.42
N ALA A 140 -3.16 9.78 -14.81
CA ALA A 140 -4.12 10.22 -15.84
C ALA A 140 -5.13 11.26 -15.34
N LYS A 141 -5.10 11.61 -14.04
CA LYS A 141 -5.98 12.59 -13.38
C LYS A 141 -7.47 12.20 -13.43
N VAL A 142 -7.74 10.90 -13.27
CA VAL A 142 -9.09 10.31 -13.28
C VAL A 142 -9.57 9.95 -11.87
N GLY A 143 -8.65 9.53 -10.99
CA GLY A 143 -8.99 9.04 -9.64
C GLY A 143 -9.58 10.10 -8.69
N PHE A 144 -10.14 9.64 -7.57
CA PHE A 144 -10.76 10.47 -6.54
C PHE A 144 -9.79 10.67 -5.36
N GLN A 145 -9.56 11.92 -4.94
CA GLN A 145 -8.92 12.24 -3.66
C GLN A 145 -9.91 12.17 -2.49
N VAL A 146 -9.40 11.95 -1.29
CA VAL A 146 -10.21 11.90 -0.06
C VAL A 146 -10.96 13.22 0.20
N ASN A 147 -10.32 14.37 -0.05
CA ASN A 147 -10.95 15.68 0.12
C ASN A 147 -12.17 15.90 -0.79
N GLU A 148 -12.21 15.26 -1.96
CA GLU A 148 -13.32 15.36 -2.92
C GLU A 148 -14.61 14.71 -2.39
N LEU A 149 -14.49 13.76 -1.46
CA LEU A 149 -15.66 13.16 -0.80
C LEU A 149 -16.48 14.18 0.00
N PHE A 150 -15.88 15.31 0.37
CA PHE A 150 -16.50 16.36 1.19
C PHE A 150 -16.96 17.57 0.35
N GLN A 151 -16.85 17.49 -0.97
CA GLN A 151 -17.40 18.50 -1.88
C GLN A 151 -18.91 18.34 -2.03
N ASP A 152 -19.53 19.27 -2.77
CA ASP A 152 -20.94 19.18 -3.13
C ASP A 152 -21.21 17.87 -3.89
N GLU A 153 -22.29 17.19 -3.52
CA GLU A 153 -22.68 15.90 -4.09
C GLU A 153 -22.91 15.97 -5.61
N ALA A 154 -23.32 17.13 -6.14
CA ALA A 154 -23.45 17.34 -7.58
C ALA A 154 -22.09 17.32 -8.30
N VAL A 155 -21.05 17.90 -7.70
CA VAL A 155 -19.68 17.88 -8.26
C VAL A 155 -19.13 16.45 -8.26
N LEU A 156 -19.39 15.71 -7.19
CA LEU A 156 -19.01 14.30 -7.10
C LEU A 156 -19.73 13.45 -8.16
N ALA A 157 -21.02 13.69 -8.39
CA ALA A 157 -21.80 13.01 -9.41
C ALA A 157 -21.33 13.32 -10.83
N GLU A 158 -20.97 14.58 -11.13
CA GLU A 158 -20.37 14.98 -12.41
C GLU A 158 -19.06 14.23 -12.68
N LYS A 159 -18.16 14.20 -11.69
CA LYS A 159 -16.90 13.46 -11.81
C LYS A 159 -17.11 11.95 -12.01
N ILE A 160 -18.10 11.35 -11.34
CA ILE A 160 -18.46 9.94 -11.58
C ILE A 160 -18.86 9.72 -13.04
N ALA A 161 -19.69 10.59 -13.60
CA ALA A 161 -20.10 10.48 -15.00
C ALA A 161 -18.88 10.52 -15.95
N ASP A 162 -17.94 11.45 -15.72
CA ASP A 162 -16.70 11.58 -16.50
C ASP A 162 -15.79 10.34 -16.42
N VAL A 163 -15.65 9.75 -15.22
CA VAL A 163 -14.92 8.49 -15.05
C VAL A 163 -15.59 7.37 -15.85
N CYS A 164 -16.92 7.24 -15.72
CA CYS A 164 -17.69 6.21 -16.42
C CYS A 164 -17.56 6.31 -17.95
N VAL A 165 -17.56 7.51 -18.54
CA VAL A 165 -17.35 7.70 -19.99
C VAL A 165 -16.08 6.97 -20.46
N LYS A 166 -14.97 7.06 -19.72
CA LYS A 166 -13.70 6.43 -20.10
C LYS A 166 -13.68 4.94 -19.78
N LYS A 167 -14.17 4.57 -18.60
CA LYS A 167 -14.09 3.18 -18.10
C LYS A 167 -15.07 2.25 -18.79
N ASP A 168 -16.28 2.72 -19.05
CA ASP A 168 -17.33 1.90 -19.68
C ASP A 168 -16.96 1.51 -21.11
N VAL A 169 -16.23 2.37 -21.84
CA VAL A 169 -15.69 2.02 -23.16
C VAL A 169 -14.78 0.80 -23.09
N LEU A 170 -13.90 0.72 -22.10
CA LEU A 170 -13.02 -0.44 -21.91
C LEU A 170 -13.80 -1.65 -21.41
N LEU A 171 -14.68 -1.48 -20.42
CA LEU A 171 -15.48 -2.58 -19.88
C LEU A 171 -16.33 -3.24 -20.96
N VAL A 172 -17.06 -2.47 -21.76
CA VAL A 172 -17.98 -2.99 -22.77
C VAL A 172 -17.23 -3.54 -23.99
N ASN A 173 -16.29 -2.77 -24.55
CA ASN A 173 -15.71 -3.09 -25.86
C ASN A 173 -14.46 -3.98 -25.78
N LEU A 174 -13.65 -3.86 -24.73
CA LEU A 174 -12.43 -4.66 -24.58
C LEU A 174 -12.66 -5.90 -23.70
N TYR A 175 -13.35 -5.73 -22.57
CA TYR A 175 -13.52 -6.80 -21.59
C TYR A 175 -14.90 -7.49 -21.64
N HIS A 176 -15.83 -6.99 -22.45
CA HIS A 176 -17.18 -7.52 -22.60
C HIS A 176 -17.92 -7.71 -21.26
N LYS A 177 -17.84 -6.68 -20.40
CA LYS A 177 -18.53 -6.58 -19.11
C LYS A 177 -19.54 -5.44 -19.11
N GLU A 178 -20.45 -5.49 -18.15
CA GLU A 178 -21.43 -4.43 -17.90
C GLU A 178 -20.74 -3.10 -17.55
N PRO A 179 -21.31 -1.95 -17.95
CA PRO A 179 -20.82 -0.64 -17.55
C PRO A 179 -20.98 -0.42 -16.03
N ILE A 180 -20.27 0.57 -15.52
CA ILE A 180 -20.31 0.93 -14.10
C ILE A 180 -21.69 1.52 -13.75
N ASP A 181 -22.34 0.97 -12.72
CA ASP A 181 -23.52 1.60 -12.12
C ASP A 181 -23.11 2.85 -11.34
N GLN A 182 -23.33 4.02 -11.97
CA GLN A 182 -23.03 5.34 -11.39
C GLN A 182 -23.73 5.57 -10.05
N LYS A 183 -24.98 5.10 -9.89
CA LYS A 183 -25.72 5.28 -8.62
C LYS A 183 -25.14 4.42 -7.52
N ALA A 184 -24.72 3.20 -7.84
CA ALA A 184 -24.00 2.34 -6.89
C ALA A 184 -22.66 2.96 -6.51
N LEU A 185 -21.89 3.44 -7.48
CA LEU A 185 -20.59 4.07 -7.23
C LEU A 185 -20.72 5.32 -6.35
N PHE A 186 -21.74 6.14 -6.58
CA PHE A 186 -22.04 7.30 -5.75
C PHE A 186 -22.34 6.90 -4.30
N ARG A 187 -23.21 5.90 -4.07
CA ARG A 187 -23.48 5.37 -2.72
C ARG A 187 -22.21 4.83 -2.04
N THR A 188 -21.33 4.18 -2.81
CA THR A 188 -20.03 3.72 -2.30
C THR A 188 -19.17 4.89 -1.82
N LEU A 189 -19.09 5.98 -2.58
CA LEU A 189 -18.31 7.16 -2.20
C LEU A 189 -18.88 7.84 -0.94
N LEU A 190 -20.21 7.92 -0.79
CA LEU A 190 -20.83 8.42 0.44
C LEU A 190 -20.50 7.54 1.65
N THR A 191 -20.53 6.21 1.48
CA THR A 191 -20.11 5.28 2.53
C THR A 191 -18.64 5.51 2.92
N TYR A 192 -17.78 5.71 1.93
CA TYR A 192 -16.36 5.98 2.14
C TYR A 192 -16.12 7.30 2.87
N ARG A 193 -16.88 8.35 2.53
CA ARG A 193 -16.87 9.66 3.21
C ARG A 193 -17.07 9.48 4.71
N ASP A 194 -18.12 8.77 5.09
CA ASP A 194 -18.49 8.58 6.49
C ASP A 194 -17.43 7.77 7.26
N MET A 195 -16.80 6.78 6.61
CA MET A 195 -15.73 5.98 7.21
C MET A 195 -14.46 6.80 7.46
N VAL A 196 -14.03 7.62 6.49
CA VAL A 196 -12.77 8.37 6.61
C VAL A 196 -12.90 9.66 7.41
N ALA A 197 -14.09 10.25 7.50
CA ALA A 197 -14.34 11.55 8.12
C ALA A 197 -13.60 11.82 9.45
N PRO A 198 -13.55 10.90 10.43
CA PRO A 198 -12.87 11.17 11.70
C PRO A 198 -11.33 11.09 11.63
N TYR A 199 -10.76 10.65 10.51
CA TYR A 199 -9.32 10.42 10.34
C TYR A 199 -8.66 11.35 9.31
N VAL A 200 -9.44 12.12 8.54
CA VAL A 200 -8.88 12.99 7.49
C VAL A 200 -8.12 14.16 8.09
N GLY A 201 -6.91 14.42 7.59
CA GLY A 201 -6.11 15.58 8.00
C GLY A 201 -5.17 16.08 6.91
N ASN A 202 -4.72 17.33 7.07
CA ASN A 202 -3.67 17.93 6.25
C ASN A 202 -2.30 17.38 6.68
N VAL A 203 -1.91 16.25 6.09
CA VAL A 203 -0.66 15.54 6.42
C VAL A 203 0.58 16.38 6.13
N SER A 204 0.58 17.18 5.07
CA SER A 204 1.76 17.99 4.72
C SER A 204 2.01 19.09 5.75
N GLU A 205 0.95 19.75 6.22
CA GLU A 205 1.04 20.74 7.31
C GLU A 205 1.44 20.10 8.64
N TYR A 206 0.85 18.94 8.98
CA TYR A 206 1.23 18.20 10.18
C TYR A 206 2.72 17.82 10.17
N LEU A 207 3.21 17.28 9.05
CA LEU A 207 4.60 16.83 8.93
C LEU A 207 5.58 18.00 8.87
N ASP A 208 5.25 19.12 8.22
CA ASP A 208 6.09 20.32 8.24
C ASP A 208 6.31 20.82 9.67
N LYS A 209 5.24 20.86 10.49
CA LYS A 209 5.34 21.19 11.91
C LYS A 209 6.17 20.16 12.67
N ALA A 210 5.92 18.86 12.47
CA ALA A 210 6.66 17.79 13.13
C ALA A 210 8.17 17.85 12.83
N VAL A 211 8.55 18.12 11.58
CA VAL A 211 9.96 18.30 11.18
C VAL A 211 10.58 19.50 11.90
N LYS A 212 9.90 20.64 11.96
CA LYS A 212 10.37 21.85 12.67
C LYS A 212 10.51 21.65 14.19
N GLU A 213 9.65 20.81 14.76
CA GLU A 213 9.71 20.40 16.18
C GLU A 213 10.76 19.32 16.46
N ASN A 214 11.57 18.95 15.47
CA ASN A 214 12.58 17.89 15.55
C ASN A 214 12.03 16.50 15.89
N LYS A 215 10.74 16.25 15.64
CA LYS A 215 10.14 14.93 15.84
C LYS A 215 10.82 13.84 15.01
N THR A 216 10.76 12.62 15.52
CA THR A 216 11.25 11.42 14.84
C THR A 216 10.15 10.88 13.93
N ILE A 217 10.39 10.91 12.62
CA ILE A 217 9.43 10.46 11.59
C ILE A 217 10.03 9.24 10.89
N LEU A 218 9.27 8.14 10.84
CA LEU A 218 9.63 6.94 10.09
C LEU A 218 8.79 6.85 8.81
N LEU A 219 9.47 6.85 7.67
CA LEU A 219 8.86 6.55 6.37
C LEU A 219 8.92 5.04 6.16
N GLU A 220 7.76 4.38 6.21
CA GLU A 220 7.64 2.93 6.04
C GLU A 220 7.41 2.59 4.56
N GLY A 221 8.41 1.97 3.95
CA GLY A 221 8.34 1.50 2.56
C GLY A 221 7.65 0.15 2.42
N GLN A 222 6.83 0.01 1.38
CA GLN A 222 6.30 -1.26 0.93
C GLN A 222 7.16 -1.89 -0.17
N LEU A 223 7.12 -3.21 -0.30
CA LEU A 223 7.89 -3.94 -1.29
C LEU A 223 9.40 -3.59 -1.23
N GLY A 224 10.16 -3.89 -2.27
CA GLY A 224 11.60 -3.65 -2.30
C GLY A 224 12.04 -3.04 -3.62
N THR A 225 13.30 -2.63 -3.69
CA THR A 225 13.90 -1.90 -4.82
C THR A 225 13.75 -2.64 -6.14
N MET A 226 13.80 -3.97 -6.15
CA MET A 226 13.65 -4.78 -7.39
C MET A 226 12.21 -4.80 -7.93
N LYS A 227 11.24 -4.30 -7.17
CA LYS A 227 9.85 -4.07 -7.60
C LYS A 227 9.55 -2.61 -7.97
N ASP A 228 10.55 -1.74 -7.95
CA ASP A 228 10.39 -0.34 -8.36
C ASP A 228 10.06 -0.26 -9.87
N PRO A 229 9.10 0.58 -10.32
CA PRO A 229 8.72 0.70 -11.72
C PRO A 229 9.84 1.20 -12.64
N ASP A 230 10.79 1.98 -12.12
CA ASP A 230 11.86 2.60 -12.88
C ASP A 230 13.19 1.84 -12.75
N HIS A 231 13.45 1.30 -11.56
CA HIS A 231 14.74 0.68 -11.20
C HIS A 231 14.66 -0.83 -10.93
N GLY A 232 13.47 -1.41 -10.96
CA GLY A 232 13.24 -2.85 -10.78
C GLY A 232 13.30 -3.64 -12.09
N ILE A 233 12.89 -4.90 -12.01
CA ILE A 233 12.87 -5.82 -13.18
C ILE A 233 11.57 -5.63 -13.97
N TYR A 234 11.49 -4.55 -14.75
CA TYR A 234 10.32 -4.24 -15.57
C TYR A 234 10.09 -5.31 -16.66
N PRO A 235 8.83 -5.75 -16.91
CA PRO A 235 7.56 -5.23 -16.39
C PRO A 235 7.07 -5.90 -15.08
N MET A 236 7.86 -6.77 -14.46
CA MET A 236 7.47 -7.58 -13.27
C MET A 236 7.63 -6.80 -11.95
N VAL A 237 7.16 -5.56 -11.96
CA VAL A 237 7.33 -4.52 -10.93
C VAL A 237 5.97 -4.07 -10.37
N THR A 238 5.97 -3.27 -9.32
CA THR A 238 4.76 -2.56 -8.88
C THR A 238 4.57 -1.25 -9.64
N SER A 239 3.51 -0.50 -9.33
CA SER A 239 3.16 0.76 -10.02
C SER A 239 3.45 2.01 -9.19
N SER A 240 4.23 1.86 -8.11
CA SER A 240 4.73 2.96 -7.29
C SER A 240 6.19 2.78 -6.94
N SER A 241 6.93 3.88 -6.83
CA SER A 241 8.34 3.80 -6.46
C SER A 241 8.51 3.28 -5.04
N THR A 242 9.36 2.26 -4.89
CA THR A 242 9.65 1.62 -3.60
C THR A 242 10.86 2.25 -2.90
N LEU A 243 11.51 3.21 -3.57
CA LEU A 243 12.72 3.87 -3.11
C LEU A 243 12.45 4.89 -1.98
N ALA A 244 13.47 5.10 -1.15
CA ALA A 244 13.41 6.07 -0.06
C ALA A 244 13.14 7.50 -0.54
N ALA A 245 13.64 7.86 -1.73
CA ALA A 245 13.43 9.19 -2.32
C ALA A 245 11.94 9.50 -2.57
N TYR A 246 11.15 8.49 -2.95
CA TYR A 246 9.71 8.66 -3.12
C TYR A 246 8.99 8.91 -1.77
N GLY A 247 9.63 8.57 -0.65
CA GLY A 247 9.17 8.95 0.69
C GLY A 247 8.93 10.45 0.85
N ALA A 248 9.78 11.29 0.25
CA ALA A 248 9.60 12.74 0.27
C ALA A 248 8.29 13.16 -0.45
N ILE A 249 8.04 12.57 -1.63
CA ILE A 249 6.86 12.86 -2.46
C ILE A 249 5.58 12.30 -1.83
N GLY A 250 5.64 11.07 -1.32
CA GLY A 250 4.50 10.34 -0.78
C GLY A 250 4.08 10.79 0.62
N ALA A 251 4.96 11.48 1.34
CA ALA A 251 4.69 12.12 2.62
C ALA A 251 4.47 13.64 2.51
N GLY A 252 4.98 14.29 1.46
CA GLY A 252 4.92 15.75 1.32
C GLY A 252 5.92 16.48 2.21
N ILE A 253 7.15 15.96 2.32
CA ILE A 253 8.27 16.57 3.05
C ILE A 253 9.43 16.91 2.09
N PRO A 254 10.29 17.88 2.42
CA PRO A 254 11.46 18.16 1.60
C PRO A 254 12.43 16.97 1.58
N PRO A 255 13.06 16.65 0.43
CA PRO A 255 13.91 15.46 0.30
C PRO A 255 15.14 15.48 1.22
N TYR A 256 15.68 16.67 1.51
CA TYR A 256 16.81 16.83 2.43
C TYR A 256 16.46 16.54 3.90
N ALA A 257 15.17 16.46 4.26
CA ALA A 257 14.77 16.10 5.62
C ALA A 257 15.02 14.61 5.91
N ILE A 258 15.15 13.77 4.87
CA ILE A 258 15.49 12.35 5.01
C ILE A 258 16.98 12.23 5.35
N GLU A 259 17.27 12.12 6.64
CA GLU A 259 18.65 12.11 7.17
C GLU A 259 19.24 10.70 7.22
N LYS A 260 18.40 9.66 7.30
CA LYS A 260 18.84 8.26 7.40
C LYS A 260 17.99 7.35 6.54
N ILE A 261 18.65 6.47 5.78
CA ILE A 261 17.99 5.39 5.03
C ILE A 261 18.44 4.07 5.62
N VAL A 262 17.49 3.29 6.12
CA VAL A 262 17.67 1.93 6.60
C VAL A 262 17.20 0.99 5.49
N VAL A 263 18.15 0.31 4.86
CA VAL A 263 17.87 -0.68 3.82
C VAL A 263 17.82 -2.06 4.47
N VAL A 264 16.67 -2.71 4.39
CA VAL A 264 16.46 -4.04 4.95
C VAL A 264 16.73 -5.08 3.87
N ASN A 265 17.65 -5.99 4.17
CA ASN A 265 18.02 -7.10 3.32
C ASN A 265 17.93 -8.41 4.12
N LYS A 266 17.39 -9.45 3.48
CA LYS A 266 17.33 -10.79 4.05
C LYS A 266 18.62 -11.54 3.72
N ALA A 267 19.00 -12.52 4.55
CA ALA A 267 20.21 -13.33 4.34
C ALA A 267 20.17 -14.20 3.07
N TYR A 268 18.98 -14.40 2.51
CA TYR A 268 18.71 -15.04 1.24
C TYR A 268 17.70 -14.19 0.46
N SER A 269 17.60 -14.40 -0.85
CA SER A 269 16.61 -13.72 -1.68
C SER A 269 15.31 -14.51 -1.69
N SER A 270 14.20 -13.81 -1.83
CA SER A 270 12.91 -14.44 -2.08
C SER A 270 12.02 -13.51 -2.87
N ALA A 271 11.13 -14.06 -3.68
CA ALA A 271 10.29 -13.29 -4.59
C ALA A 271 8.87 -13.86 -4.64
N VAL A 272 7.90 -12.94 -4.66
CA VAL A 272 6.49 -13.25 -4.94
C VAL A 272 6.19 -12.89 -6.39
N GLY A 273 5.52 -13.81 -7.08
CA GLY A 273 5.08 -13.63 -8.46
C GLY A 273 6.10 -14.10 -9.51
N ALA A 274 5.75 -13.86 -10.77
CA ALA A 274 6.60 -14.16 -11.91
C ALA A 274 7.74 -13.15 -12.05
N GLY A 275 8.68 -13.44 -12.96
CA GLY A 275 9.80 -12.56 -13.31
C GLY A 275 11.16 -13.22 -13.12
N GLU A 276 12.20 -12.53 -13.55
CA GLU A 276 13.56 -13.01 -13.52
C GLU A 276 14.06 -13.11 -12.06
N PHE A 277 14.70 -14.22 -11.73
CA PHE A 277 15.33 -14.42 -10.43
C PHE A 277 16.60 -15.25 -10.60
N THR A 278 17.72 -14.54 -10.79
CA THR A 278 19.00 -15.14 -11.22
C THR A 278 19.55 -16.17 -10.24
N SER A 279 19.31 -15.99 -8.94
CA SER A 279 19.79 -16.88 -7.88
C SER A 279 18.69 -17.83 -7.38
N GLU A 280 17.60 -18.02 -8.12
CA GLU A 280 16.54 -18.93 -7.71
C GLU A 280 17.07 -20.37 -7.63
N ILE A 281 16.79 -21.02 -6.51
CA ILE A 281 17.13 -22.42 -6.28
C ILE A 281 15.90 -23.31 -6.41
N PHE A 282 16.14 -24.57 -6.76
CA PHE A 282 15.09 -25.57 -7.01
C PHE A 282 15.35 -26.87 -6.27
N GLY A 283 14.32 -27.71 -6.14
CA GLY A 283 14.44 -29.01 -5.48
C GLY A 283 14.44 -28.93 -3.96
N GLU A 284 15.04 -29.93 -3.31
CA GLU A 284 14.97 -30.12 -1.85
C GLU A 284 15.55 -28.94 -1.05
N GLU A 285 16.63 -28.32 -1.54
CA GLU A 285 17.23 -27.15 -0.88
C GLU A 285 16.26 -25.97 -0.84
N ALA A 286 15.54 -25.72 -1.94
CA ALA A 286 14.53 -24.67 -2.02
C ALA A 286 13.35 -24.94 -1.08
N GLU A 287 12.87 -26.20 -1.02
CA GLU A 287 11.80 -26.57 -0.09
C GLU A 287 12.22 -26.40 1.37
N GLU A 288 13.47 -26.77 1.70
CA GLU A 288 13.98 -26.61 3.05
C GLU A 288 14.12 -25.13 3.44
N LEU A 289 14.63 -24.30 2.52
CA LEU A 289 14.71 -22.85 2.73
C LEU A 289 13.31 -22.25 2.89
N ARG A 290 12.31 -22.66 2.09
CA ARG A 290 10.94 -22.17 2.26
C ARG A 290 10.33 -22.57 3.58
N ARG A 291 10.60 -23.78 4.07
CA ARG A 291 10.06 -24.28 5.34
C ARG A 291 10.68 -23.59 6.54
N ARG A 292 12.00 -23.34 6.51
CA ARG A 292 12.75 -22.76 7.63
C ARG A 292 12.86 -21.23 7.57
N GLY A 293 12.61 -20.63 6.42
CA GLY A 293 12.80 -19.21 6.17
C GLY A 293 11.74 -18.33 6.84
N GLY A 294 12.17 -17.27 7.52
CA GLY A 294 11.29 -16.33 8.22
C GLY A 294 10.53 -16.95 9.41
N ASP A 295 9.71 -16.13 10.08
CA ASP A 295 9.02 -16.53 11.32
C ASP A 295 7.87 -17.55 11.10
N GLY A 296 7.54 -17.88 9.84
CA GLY A 296 6.46 -18.81 9.50
C GLY A 296 6.60 -19.50 8.14
N GLY A 297 7.81 -19.54 7.59
CA GLY A 297 8.07 -20.02 6.23
C GLY A 297 7.94 -18.93 5.16
N GLU A 298 8.51 -19.19 3.98
CA GLU A 298 8.41 -18.32 2.81
C GLU A 298 7.13 -18.61 2.02
N TYR A 299 6.01 -18.27 2.64
CA TYR A 299 4.68 -18.39 2.07
C TYR A 299 3.93 -17.05 2.14
N GLY A 300 3.01 -16.82 1.20
CA GLY A 300 2.17 -15.62 1.21
C GLY A 300 1.30 -15.57 2.47
N ALA A 301 1.27 -14.43 3.19
CA ALA A 301 0.55 -14.30 4.46
C ALA A 301 -0.96 -14.54 4.32
N THR A 302 -1.55 -14.19 3.17
CA THR A 302 -2.98 -14.35 2.89
C THR A 302 -3.27 -15.59 2.03
N THR A 303 -2.42 -15.88 1.04
CA THR A 303 -2.69 -16.91 0.02
C THR A 303 -2.07 -18.26 0.32
N GLY A 304 -1.09 -18.34 1.23
CA GLY A 304 -0.30 -19.55 1.48
C GLY A 304 0.56 -20.00 0.29
N ARG A 305 0.65 -19.23 -0.80
CA ARG A 305 1.43 -19.59 -1.99
C ARG A 305 2.92 -19.61 -1.65
N PRO A 306 3.69 -20.65 -2.04
CA PRO A 306 5.13 -20.67 -1.84
C PRO A 306 5.79 -19.52 -2.61
N ARG A 307 6.72 -18.84 -1.95
CA ARG A 307 7.57 -17.85 -2.61
C ARG A 307 8.71 -18.56 -3.31
N ARG A 308 9.22 -17.91 -4.35
CA ARG A 308 10.48 -18.32 -4.97
C ARG A 308 11.61 -17.92 -4.03
N VAL A 309 12.65 -18.73 -3.93
CA VAL A 309 13.80 -18.52 -3.02
C VAL A 309 15.12 -18.76 -3.75
#